data_AF-I0HY11-F1
#
_entry.id   AF-I0HY11-F1
#
_cell.length_a   1.000
_cell.length_b   1.000
_cell.length_c   1.000
_cell.angle_alpha   90.00
_cell.angle_beta   90.00
_cell.angle_gamma   90.00
#
_symmetry.space_group_name_H-M   'P 1'
#
loop_
_entity.id
_entity.type
_entity.pdbx_description
1 polymer ?
#
loop_
_entity_poly.entity_id
_entity_poly.type
_entity_poly.pdbx_seq_one_letter_code
_entity_poly.pdbx_strand_id
1 'polypeptide(L)'
;MPKPWQQSLLSSGLPLESDLLAYLQAQGCVAKFHYSYLKEDELAIEREFSYDIDASYITRGCFMDLMVECKYRHPGTRWVFSPDQYGGFRELAPTDFLNPFDHFVPQRFKYGWQYPRVLGPVCSKGTELLADGANEKSIAQAIYQLAYAMVNKVGEAIESQVEKSLVDHHIFFHIPIIATTAEIYRIREGVRIEDIRNAKDLVDVATRERCVVLNHDIGVDLYRHNAKILTAVRRRVGDKNLKKALSSFTTDLDHLFRVLADHLTPRAIAVIEIGPNQEGMDRLFRYINDIVDPPDELLAEIEERQRKFEEMVAGMRKINRKRNTSLTKRGASDA
;
A
#
# COMPACT_ATOMS: atom_id res chain seq x y z
N MET A 1 -23.87 -0.34 -31.05
CA MET A 1 -24.01 0.17 -29.66
C MET A 1 -24.43 -0.99 -28.76
N PRO A 2 -23.94 -1.06 -27.51
CA PRO A 2 -24.38 -2.08 -26.56
C PRO A 2 -25.88 -1.92 -26.27
N LYS A 3 -26.58 -3.04 -26.02
CA LYS A 3 -27.99 -3.03 -25.57
C LYS A 3 -28.06 -2.44 -24.15
N PRO A 4 -29.20 -1.84 -23.73
CA PRO A 4 -29.34 -1.24 -22.41
C PRO A 4 -28.94 -2.18 -21.25
N TRP A 5 -29.36 -3.45 -21.30
CA TRP A 5 -29.00 -4.42 -20.27
C TRP A 5 -27.49 -4.71 -20.19
N GLN A 6 -26.77 -4.62 -21.32
CA GLN A 6 -25.31 -4.82 -21.35
C GLN A 6 -24.61 -3.67 -20.62
N GLN A 7 -25.09 -2.44 -20.84
CA GLN A 7 -24.55 -1.27 -20.13
C GLN A 7 -24.84 -1.38 -18.63
N SER A 8 -26.07 -1.74 -18.23
CA SER A 8 -26.41 -1.93 -16.83
C SER A 8 -25.57 -3.01 -16.15
N LEU A 9 -25.34 -4.14 -16.83
CA LEU A 9 -24.51 -5.22 -16.29
C LEU A 9 -23.03 -4.81 -16.17
N LEU A 10 -22.50 -4.08 -17.15
CA LEU A 10 -21.13 -3.56 -17.06
C LEU A 10 -20.98 -2.55 -15.91
N SER A 11 -21.92 -1.63 -15.78
CA SER A 11 -21.91 -0.61 -14.72
C SER A 11 -22.12 -1.17 -13.31
N SER A 12 -22.55 -2.42 -13.15
CA SER A 12 -22.76 -3.02 -11.83
C SER A 12 -21.47 -3.45 -11.14
N GLY A 13 -20.30 -3.37 -11.78
CA GLY A 13 -19.02 -3.84 -11.21
C GLY A 13 -18.81 -5.35 -11.33
N LEU A 14 -19.88 -6.13 -11.18
CA LEU A 14 -19.89 -7.60 -11.23
C LEU A 14 -19.04 -8.24 -12.34
N PRO A 15 -19.05 -7.79 -13.61
CA PRO A 15 -18.19 -8.39 -14.63
C PRO A 15 -16.70 -8.17 -14.39
N LEU A 16 -16.31 -6.97 -13.92
CA LEU A 16 -14.92 -6.67 -13.58
C LEU A 16 -14.46 -7.53 -12.40
N GLU A 17 -15.29 -7.64 -11.37
CA GLU A 17 -14.99 -8.47 -10.20
C GLU A 17 -14.81 -9.94 -10.60
N SER A 18 -15.71 -10.45 -11.45
CA SER A 18 -15.66 -11.84 -11.91
C SER A 18 -14.42 -12.15 -12.74
N ASP A 19 -14.06 -11.24 -13.66
CA ASP A 19 -12.88 -11.39 -14.51
C ASP A 19 -11.58 -11.33 -13.69
N LEU A 20 -11.50 -10.39 -12.75
CA LEU A 20 -10.34 -10.24 -11.89
C LEU A 20 -10.20 -11.41 -10.89
N LEU A 21 -11.30 -11.92 -10.34
CA LEU A 21 -11.27 -13.11 -9.48
C LEU A 21 -10.70 -14.32 -10.25
N ALA A 22 -11.17 -14.54 -11.48
CA ALA A 22 -10.71 -15.64 -12.31
C ALA A 22 -9.21 -15.51 -12.63
N TYR A 23 -8.74 -14.29 -12.92
CA TYR A 23 -7.31 -14.03 -13.11
C TYR A 23 -6.49 -14.33 -11.85
N LEU A 24 -6.91 -13.84 -10.68
CA LEU A 24 -6.22 -14.09 -9.42
C LEU A 24 -6.11 -15.60 -9.13
N GLN A 25 -7.19 -16.35 -9.35
CA GLN A 25 -7.18 -17.81 -9.22
C GLN A 25 -6.22 -18.48 -10.23
N ALA A 26 -6.14 -17.99 -11.47
CA ALA A 26 -5.19 -18.48 -12.46
C ALA A 26 -3.72 -18.20 -12.10
N GLN A 27 -3.44 -17.14 -11.33
CA GLN A 27 -2.12 -16.85 -10.75
C GLN A 27 -1.81 -17.72 -9.51
N GLY A 28 -2.73 -18.57 -9.09
CA GLY A 28 -2.56 -19.46 -7.94
C GLY A 28 -3.03 -18.87 -6.61
N CYS A 29 -3.79 -17.76 -6.62
CA CYS A 29 -4.41 -17.24 -5.41
C CYS A 29 -5.58 -18.11 -4.95
N VAL A 30 -5.75 -18.22 -3.64
CA VAL A 30 -7.03 -18.62 -3.04
C VAL A 30 -7.87 -17.35 -2.89
N ALA A 31 -8.89 -17.18 -3.74
CA ALA A 31 -9.66 -15.94 -3.82
C ALA A 31 -11.16 -16.18 -3.66
N LYS A 32 -11.85 -15.22 -3.03
CA LYS A 32 -13.31 -15.18 -2.87
C LYS A 32 -13.85 -13.76 -3.10
N PHE A 33 -15.13 -13.68 -3.44
CA PHE A 33 -15.84 -12.40 -3.44
C PHE A 33 -16.13 -11.95 -2.02
N HIS A 34 -16.03 -10.64 -1.84
CA HIS A 34 -16.37 -9.87 -0.67
C HIS A 34 -15.60 -10.25 0.59
N TYR A 35 -15.09 -9.23 1.26
CA TYR A 35 -14.75 -9.29 2.68
C TYR A 35 -15.52 -8.21 3.38
N SER A 36 -16.33 -8.59 4.37
CA SER A 36 -17.11 -7.64 5.15
C SER A 36 -16.50 -7.38 6.53
N TYR A 37 -16.70 -6.16 7.01
CA TYR A 37 -16.24 -5.71 8.31
C TYR A 37 -17.23 -4.70 8.90
N LEU A 38 -17.23 -4.59 10.22
CA LEU A 38 -18.09 -3.66 10.94
C LEU A 38 -17.36 -2.36 11.25
N LYS A 39 -18.05 -1.24 11.01
CA LYS A 39 -17.57 0.10 11.35
C LYS A 39 -18.76 0.96 11.75
N GLU A 40 -18.56 1.86 12.71
CA GLU A 40 -19.51 2.92 13.00
C GLU A 40 -19.58 3.92 11.82
N ASP A 41 -20.80 4.29 11.44
CA ASP A 41 -21.06 5.37 10.47
C ASP A 41 -20.95 6.77 11.12
N GLU A 42 -21.27 7.82 10.36
CA GLU A 42 -21.22 9.20 10.86
C GLU A 42 -22.21 9.47 12.02
N LEU A 43 -23.16 8.58 12.27
CA LEU A 43 -24.15 8.64 13.34
C LEU A 43 -23.79 7.71 14.51
N ALA A 44 -22.58 7.15 14.54
CA ALA A 44 -22.11 6.16 15.51
C ALA A 44 -22.95 4.87 15.51
N ILE A 45 -23.60 4.55 14.40
CA ILE A 45 -24.34 3.30 14.22
C ILE A 45 -23.42 2.31 13.53
N GLU A 46 -23.27 1.12 14.12
CA GLU A 46 -22.50 0.04 13.52
C GLU A 46 -23.16 -0.43 12.22
N ARG A 47 -22.41 -0.39 11.12
CA ARG A 47 -22.81 -0.85 9.80
C ARG A 47 -21.79 -1.81 9.22
N GLU A 48 -22.27 -2.66 8.33
CA GLU A 48 -21.43 -3.53 7.52
C GLU A 48 -20.91 -2.79 6.30
N PHE A 49 -19.60 -2.86 6.10
CA PHE A 49 -18.89 -2.38 4.93
C PHE A 49 -18.13 -3.55 4.29
N SER A 50 -17.72 -3.40 3.04
CA SER A 50 -16.92 -4.43 2.37
C SER A 50 -16.03 -3.84 1.28
N TYR A 51 -15.05 -4.66 0.87
CA TYR A 51 -14.36 -4.54 -0.41
C TYR A 51 -14.60 -5.79 -1.26
N ASP A 52 -14.39 -5.68 -2.57
CA ASP A 52 -14.99 -6.58 -3.56
C ASP A 52 -14.33 -7.96 -3.67
N ILE A 53 -12.99 -8.07 -3.61
CA ILE A 53 -12.28 -9.36 -3.71
C ILE A 53 -11.23 -9.49 -2.62
N ASP A 54 -11.27 -10.63 -1.95
CA ASP A 54 -10.31 -11.05 -0.92
C ASP A 54 -9.51 -12.25 -1.44
N ALA A 55 -8.20 -12.08 -1.63
CA ALA A 55 -7.36 -13.11 -2.23
C ALA A 55 -6.04 -13.30 -1.48
N SER A 56 -5.67 -14.55 -1.25
CA SER A 56 -4.39 -14.90 -0.62
C SER A 56 -3.47 -15.60 -1.61
N TYR A 57 -2.26 -15.06 -1.76
CA TYR A 57 -1.15 -15.68 -2.51
C TYR A 57 -0.06 -16.10 -1.53
N ILE A 58 0.07 -17.42 -1.31
CA ILE A 58 0.96 -17.98 -0.31
C ILE A 58 2.16 -18.60 -1.03
N THR A 59 3.36 -18.05 -0.78
CA THR A 59 4.58 -18.50 -1.45
C THR A 59 5.81 -18.26 -0.58
N ARG A 60 6.71 -19.26 -0.51
CA ARG A 60 7.99 -19.24 0.23
C ARG A 60 7.95 -18.55 1.61
N GLY A 61 6.98 -18.90 2.46
CA GLY A 61 6.85 -18.33 3.81
C GLY A 61 6.32 -16.90 3.87
N CYS A 62 5.80 -16.39 2.75
CA CYS A 62 5.08 -15.12 2.67
C CYS A 62 3.60 -15.38 2.45
N PHE A 63 2.75 -14.69 3.22
CA PHE A 63 1.30 -14.69 3.05
C PHE A 63 0.89 -13.34 2.48
N MET A 64 0.65 -13.26 1.17
CA MET A 64 0.26 -12.02 0.50
C MET A 64 -1.26 -11.94 0.45
N ASP A 65 -1.84 -11.04 1.23
CA ASP A 65 -3.27 -10.77 1.32
C ASP A 65 -3.62 -9.58 0.41
N LEU A 66 -4.15 -9.89 -0.77
CA LEU A 66 -4.56 -8.93 -1.80
C LEU A 66 -6.00 -8.49 -1.49
N MET A 67 -6.15 -7.24 -1.04
CA MET A 67 -7.44 -6.63 -0.72
C MET A 67 -7.86 -5.74 -1.89
N VAL A 68 -8.84 -6.16 -2.68
CA VAL A 68 -9.14 -5.50 -3.96
C VAL A 68 -10.50 -4.83 -3.94
N GLU A 69 -10.51 -3.52 -4.20
CA GLU A 69 -11.70 -2.73 -4.51
C GLU A 69 -11.77 -2.49 -6.03
N CYS A 70 -12.83 -2.97 -6.66
CA CYS A 70 -13.07 -2.88 -8.09
C CYS A 70 -13.89 -1.64 -8.45
N LYS A 71 -13.40 -0.83 -9.40
CA LYS A 71 -14.10 0.35 -9.91
C LYS A 71 -14.23 0.26 -11.43
N TYR A 72 -15.30 -0.36 -11.90
CA TYR A 72 -15.63 -0.32 -13.33
C TYR A 72 -15.98 1.11 -13.75
N ARG A 73 -15.44 1.54 -14.89
CA ARG A 73 -15.73 2.81 -15.53
C ARG A 73 -15.94 2.65 -17.03
N HIS A 74 -16.79 3.52 -17.56
CA HIS A 74 -17.08 3.56 -18.98
C HIS A 74 -15.85 4.01 -19.79
N PRO A 75 -15.72 3.56 -21.05
CA PRO A 75 -14.67 4.05 -21.94
C PRO A 75 -14.64 5.58 -22.01
N GLY A 76 -13.44 6.16 -21.89
CA GLY A 76 -13.22 7.60 -21.88
C GLY A 76 -13.12 8.23 -20.49
N THR A 77 -13.47 7.51 -19.42
CA THR A 77 -13.17 7.94 -18.05
C THR A 77 -11.66 7.88 -17.79
N ARG A 78 -11.12 8.94 -17.20
CA ARG A 78 -9.69 9.05 -16.87
C ARG A 78 -9.51 9.36 -15.40
N TRP A 79 -8.60 8.67 -14.74
CA TRP A 79 -8.17 9.00 -13.39
C TRP A 79 -6.84 9.73 -13.48
N VAL A 80 -6.80 10.95 -12.97
CA VAL A 80 -5.63 11.83 -13.05
C VAL A 80 -5.06 12.07 -11.67
N PHE A 81 -3.78 11.78 -11.51
CA PHE A 81 -3.09 11.82 -10.23
C PHE A 81 -2.05 12.94 -10.18
N SER A 82 -1.95 13.60 -9.02
CA SER A 82 -0.90 14.56 -8.74
C SER A 82 0.41 13.84 -8.41
N PRO A 83 1.56 14.33 -8.91
CA PRO A 83 2.84 13.71 -8.63
C PRO A 83 3.18 13.76 -7.14
N ASP A 84 3.87 12.72 -6.68
CA ASP A 84 4.65 12.68 -5.46
C ASP A 84 5.94 11.89 -5.74
N GLN A 85 6.83 11.77 -4.76
CA GLN A 85 8.11 11.09 -4.89
C GLN A 85 8.28 10.00 -3.82
N TYR A 86 8.90 8.88 -4.21
CA TYR A 86 9.50 7.98 -3.24
C TYR A 86 10.58 8.75 -2.47
N GLY A 87 10.66 8.54 -1.16
CA GLY A 87 11.54 9.35 -0.30
C GLY A 87 10.86 10.60 0.23
N GLY A 88 11.67 11.63 0.40
CA GLY A 88 11.22 12.94 0.86
C GLY A 88 10.74 12.94 2.31
N PHE A 89 9.92 13.94 2.63
CA PHE A 89 9.43 14.19 4.00
C PHE A 89 8.60 13.03 4.57
N ARG A 90 7.90 12.28 3.70
CA ARG A 90 6.99 11.20 4.09
C ARG A 90 7.66 9.84 4.19
N GLU A 91 8.92 9.76 3.74
CA GLU A 91 9.72 8.54 3.81
C GLU A 91 8.95 7.30 3.29
N LEU A 92 8.31 7.41 2.12
CA LEU A 92 7.63 6.28 1.47
C LEU A 92 8.61 5.47 0.60
N ALA A 93 8.87 4.22 0.98
CA ALA A 93 9.74 3.29 0.27
C ALA A 93 9.02 2.56 -0.88
N PRO A 94 9.75 2.01 -1.87
CA PRO A 94 9.16 1.26 -2.99
C PRO A 94 8.25 0.10 -2.60
N THR A 95 8.50 -0.52 -1.44
CA THR A 95 7.80 -1.70 -0.93
C THR A 95 6.70 -1.38 0.08
N ASP A 96 6.49 -0.10 0.44
CA ASP A 96 5.55 0.28 1.50
C ASP A 96 4.08 -0.02 1.16
N PHE A 97 3.71 -0.11 -0.12
CA PHE A 97 2.35 -0.50 -0.52
C PHE A 97 2.02 -1.97 -0.21
N LEU A 98 3.04 -2.80 0.09
CA LEU A 98 2.83 -4.19 0.49
C LEU A 98 2.40 -4.33 1.95
N ASN A 99 2.63 -3.29 2.75
CA ASN A 99 2.39 -3.23 4.20
C ASN A 99 2.76 -4.55 4.93
N PRO A 100 4.06 -4.89 4.98
CA PRO A 100 4.53 -6.11 5.64
C PRO A 100 4.24 -6.07 7.14
N PHE A 101 3.84 -7.22 7.69
CA PHE A 101 3.53 -7.45 9.09
C PHE A 101 4.30 -8.69 9.60
N ASP A 102 5.36 -8.43 10.36
CA ASP A 102 6.29 -9.46 10.86
C ASP A 102 6.62 -9.30 12.36
N HIS A 103 5.76 -8.62 13.12
CA HIS A 103 6.03 -8.24 14.52
C HIS A 103 5.93 -9.38 15.55
N PHE A 104 5.43 -10.55 15.15
CA PHE A 104 5.29 -11.71 16.03
C PHE A 104 5.90 -12.98 15.42
N VAL A 105 6.85 -12.81 14.48
CA VAL A 105 7.64 -13.90 13.87
C VAL A 105 9.14 -13.60 13.93
N PRO A 106 10.00 -14.64 13.93
CA PRO A 106 11.44 -14.45 13.98
C PRO A 106 12.03 -13.90 12.67
N GLN A 107 11.38 -14.16 11.53
CA GLN A 107 11.79 -13.63 10.24
C GLN A 107 11.45 -12.15 10.12
N ARG A 108 12.23 -11.42 9.32
CA ARG A 108 11.99 -10.02 9.00
C ARG A 108 11.91 -9.80 7.52
N PHE A 109 11.02 -8.91 7.11
CA PHE A 109 11.05 -8.34 5.79
C PHE A 109 12.26 -7.41 5.66
N LYS A 110 13.11 -7.69 4.68
CA LYS A 110 14.45 -7.06 4.56
C LYS A 110 14.52 -5.94 3.53
N TYR A 111 13.45 -5.73 2.76
CA TYR A 111 13.46 -4.86 1.59
C TYR A 111 12.66 -3.60 1.86
N GLY A 112 13.29 -2.59 2.47
CA GLY A 112 12.73 -1.23 2.54
C GLY A 112 13.21 -0.38 1.37
N TRP A 113 13.88 0.72 1.68
CA TRP A 113 14.54 1.62 0.72
C TRP A 113 15.56 0.99 -0.22
N GLN A 114 16.10 -0.15 0.18
CA GLN A 114 17.12 -0.89 -0.56
C GLN A 114 16.57 -1.46 -1.86
N TYR A 115 15.26 -1.69 -1.92
CA TYR A 115 14.65 -2.34 -3.07
C TYR A 115 14.68 -1.43 -4.30
N PRO A 116 15.27 -1.88 -5.43
CA PRO A 116 15.59 -0.97 -6.51
C PRO A 116 14.44 -0.67 -7.47
N ARG A 117 13.44 -1.55 -7.50
CA ARG A 117 12.32 -1.53 -8.45
C ARG A 117 11.09 -0.90 -7.82
N VAL A 118 10.20 -0.35 -8.65
CA VAL A 118 8.95 0.27 -8.23
C VAL A 118 7.77 -0.32 -9.01
N LEU A 119 6.64 -0.50 -8.33
CA LEU A 119 5.40 -0.95 -8.98
C LEU A 119 4.87 0.11 -9.96
N GLY A 120 4.96 1.39 -9.60
CA GLY A 120 4.51 2.53 -10.39
C GLY A 120 5.05 3.82 -9.77
N PRO A 121 4.86 4.98 -10.41
CA PRO A 121 5.22 6.25 -9.77
C PRO A 121 4.31 6.52 -8.56
N VAL A 122 4.85 7.23 -7.56
CA VAL A 122 4.05 7.66 -6.40
C VAL A 122 3.20 8.87 -6.77
N CYS A 123 2.01 8.89 -6.20
CA CYS A 123 1.04 9.95 -6.31
C CYS A 123 0.52 10.34 -4.92
N SER A 124 0.12 11.60 -4.79
CA SER A 124 -0.39 12.14 -3.52
C SER A 124 -1.92 12.18 -3.46
N LYS A 125 -2.56 12.56 -4.57
CA LYS A 125 -4.03 12.62 -4.72
C LYS A 125 -4.42 12.27 -6.14
N GLY A 126 -5.69 11.89 -6.32
CA GLY A 126 -6.27 11.63 -7.64
C GLY A 126 -7.65 12.25 -7.76
N THR A 127 -8.05 12.51 -9.00
CA THR A 127 -9.42 12.88 -9.35
C THR A 127 -9.86 12.12 -10.59
N GLU A 128 -11.16 11.83 -10.67
CA GLU A 128 -11.76 11.20 -11.83
C GLU A 128 -12.30 12.26 -12.78
N LEU A 129 -11.89 12.22 -14.04
CA LEU A 129 -12.40 13.05 -15.12
C LEU A 129 -13.44 12.28 -15.92
N LEU A 130 -14.64 12.87 -15.98
CA LEU A 130 -15.79 12.42 -16.75
C LEU A 130 -16.01 13.37 -17.93
N ALA A 131 -16.95 13.04 -18.81
CA ALA A 131 -17.26 13.88 -19.97
C ALA A 131 -17.87 15.24 -19.56
N ASP A 132 -18.53 15.29 -18.40
CA ASP A 132 -19.32 16.41 -17.90
C ASP A 132 -18.71 17.09 -16.66
N GLY A 133 -17.57 16.61 -16.16
CA GLY A 133 -16.91 17.22 -15.01
C GLY A 133 -15.88 16.34 -14.32
N ALA A 134 -15.56 16.69 -13.08
CA ALA A 134 -14.66 15.93 -12.23
C ALA A 134 -15.40 15.32 -11.03
N ASN A 135 -14.98 14.13 -10.61
CA ASN A 135 -15.45 13.45 -9.42
C ASN A 135 -14.28 13.18 -8.47
N GLU A 136 -14.26 13.90 -7.35
CA GLU A 136 -13.20 13.78 -6.35
C GLU A 136 -13.45 12.66 -5.33
N LYS A 137 -14.67 12.08 -5.30
CA LYS A 137 -15.08 11.16 -4.24
C LYS A 137 -14.74 9.70 -4.52
N SER A 138 -14.75 9.28 -5.79
CA SER A 138 -14.68 7.86 -6.15
C SER A 138 -13.39 7.18 -5.68
N ILE A 139 -12.25 7.85 -5.89
CA ILE A 139 -10.94 7.36 -5.46
C ILE A 139 -10.84 7.40 -3.93
N ALA A 140 -11.28 8.49 -3.30
CA ALA A 140 -11.24 8.64 -1.84
C ALA A 140 -12.09 7.59 -1.11
N GLN A 141 -13.27 7.26 -1.64
CA GLN A 141 -14.12 6.21 -1.08
C GLN A 141 -13.44 4.84 -1.14
N ALA A 142 -12.84 4.48 -2.28
CA ALA A 142 -12.12 3.23 -2.44
C ALA A 142 -10.93 3.10 -1.46
N ILE A 143 -10.17 4.20 -1.28
CA ILE A 143 -9.11 4.29 -0.27
C ILE A 143 -9.65 3.96 1.12
N TYR A 144 -10.73 4.63 1.53
CA TYR A 144 -11.28 4.43 2.87
C TYR A 144 -11.85 3.02 3.06
N GLN A 145 -12.54 2.46 2.07
CA GLN A 145 -13.03 1.07 2.14
C GLN A 145 -11.89 0.09 2.46
N LEU A 146 -10.78 0.18 1.74
CA LEU A 146 -9.62 -0.66 1.98
C LEU A 146 -8.93 -0.34 3.31
N ALA A 147 -8.79 0.95 3.64
CA ALA A 147 -8.08 1.38 4.83
C ALA A 147 -8.75 0.95 6.14
N TYR A 148 -10.07 1.12 6.24
CA TYR A 148 -10.82 0.68 7.42
C TYR A 148 -10.89 -0.86 7.52
N ALA A 149 -10.86 -1.58 6.40
CA ALA A 149 -10.87 -3.03 6.42
C ALA A 149 -9.54 -3.60 6.94
N MET A 150 -8.41 -2.99 6.57
CA MET A 150 -7.07 -3.56 6.73
C MET A 150 -6.68 -3.85 8.19
N VAL A 151 -7.16 -3.05 9.16
CA VAL A 151 -6.85 -3.32 10.56
C VAL A 151 -7.42 -4.65 11.05
N ASN A 152 -8.53 -5.13 10.48
CA ASN A 152 -9.08 -6.44 10.79
C ASN A 152 -8.14 -7.55 10.31
N LYS A 153 -7.58 -7.41 9.10
CA LYS A 153 -6.56 -8.32 8.56
C LYS A 153 -5.27 -8.33 9.37
N VAL A 154 -4.83 -7.16 9.84
CA VAL A 154 -3.70 -7.07 10.78
C VAL A 154 -4.02 -7.78 12.10
N GLY A 155 -5.25 -7.67 12.60
CA GLY A 155 -5.73 -8.42 13.76
C GLY A 155 -5.65 -9.94 13.57
N GLU A 156 -6.13 -10.43 12.42
CA GLU A 156 -6.03 -11.83 12.02
C GLU A 156 -4.56 -12.30 11.93
N ALA A 157 -3.67 -11.47 11.39
CA ALA A 157 -2.24 -11.76 11.31
C ALA A 157 -1.57 -11.83 12.70
N ILE A 158 -1.93 -10.93 13.63
CA ILE A 158 -1.45 -10.99 15.03
C ILE A 158 -1.83 -12.34 15.65
N GLU A 159 -3.10 -12.72 15.54
CA GLU A 159 -3.60 -13.98 16.09
C GLU A 159 -2.87 -15.18 15.47
N SER A 160 -2.80 -15.23 14.15
CA SER A 160 -2.13 -16.32 13.44
C SER A 160 -0.65 -16.45 13.81
N GLN A 161 0.10 -15.35 13.94
CA GLN A 161 1.52 -15.38 14.27
C GLN A 161 1.77 -15.77 15.73
N VAL A 162 0.94 -15.31 16.67
CA VAL A 162 1.08 -15.59 18.10
C VAL A 162 0.65 -17.02 18.44
N GLU A 163 -0.48 -17.46 17.89
CA GLU A 163 -1.05 -18.79 18.14
C GLU A 163 -0.38 -19.88 17.32
N LYS A 164 0.39 -19.51 16.29
CA LYS A 164 1.01 -20.43 15.32
C LYS A 164 -0.04 -21.29 14.63
N SER A 165 -1.12 -20.65 14.21
CA SER A 165 -2.26 -21.30 13.56
C SER A 165 -1.91 -21.88 12.17
N LEU A 166 -0.80 -21.40 11.58
CA LEU A 166 -0.22 -21.95 10.36
C LEU A 166 0.99 -22.84 10.68
N VAL A 167 1.22 -23.85 9.83
CA VAL A 167 2.30 -24.84 9.99
C VAL A 167 3.68 -24.18 10.09
N ASP A 168 3.89 -23.08 9.36
CA ASP A 168 5.14 -22.32 9.35
C ASP A 168 4.94 -20.86 9.78
N HIS A 169 6.03 -20.21 10.19
CA HIS A 169 6.08 -18.78 10.45
C HIS A 169 6.02 -18.00 9.13
N HIS A 170 4.94 -17.24 8.95
CA HIS A 170 4.73 -16.41 7.76
C HIS A 170 4.84 -14.93 8.09
N ILE A 171 5.48 -14.17 7.20
CA ILE A 171 5.29 -12.72 7.13
C ILE A 171 3.99 -12.49 6.38
N PHE A 172 3.09 -11.70 6.97
CA PHE A 172 1.86 -11.28 6.30
C PHE A 172 2.13 -9.99 5.54
N PHE A 173 1.60 -9.86 4.33
CA PHE A 173 1.64 -8.63 3.55
C PHE A 173 0.20 -8.27 3.23
N HIS A 174 -0.24 -7.10 3.67
CA HIS A 174 -1.61 -6.64 3.40
C HIS A 174 -1.56 -5.60 2.28
N ILE A 175 -1.97 -6.01 1.09
CA ILE A 175 -1.76 -5.27 -0.16
C ILE A 175 -3.09 -4.70 -0.63
N PRO A 176 -3.43 -3.44 -0.27
CA PRO A 176 -4.63 -2.79 -0.75
C PRO A 176 -4.49 -2.36 -2.20
N ILE A 177 -5.46 -2.74 -3.03
CA ILE A 177 -5.47 -2.53 -4.48
C ILE A 177 -6.80 -1.92 -4.89
N ILE A 178 -6.74 -0.80 -5.62
CA ILE A 178 -7.89 -0.27 -6.37
C ILE A 178 -7.72 -0.70 -7.83
N ALA A 179 -8.55 -1.63 -8.26
CA ALA A 179 -8.57 -2.14 -9.63
C ALA A 179 -9.62 -1.38 -10.45
N THR A 180 -9.23 -0.72 -11.53
CA THR A 180 -10.13 0.15 -12.31
C THR A 180 -10.00 -0.07 -13.80
N THR A 181 -11.09 0.06 -14.56
CA THR A 181 -11.03 0.08 -16.04
C THR A 181 -10.80 1.49 -16.59
N ALA A 182 -10.73 2.51 -15.73
CA ALA A 182 -10.41 3.87 -16.13
C ALA A 182 -8.95 3.99 -16.59
N GLU A 183 -8.71 4.90 -17.53
CA GLU A 183 -7.34 5.21 -17.92
C GLU A 183 -6.62 5.98 -16.80
N ILE A 184 -5.44 5.51 -16.37
CA ILE A 184 -4.67 6.15 -15.31
C ILE A 184 -3.62 7.09 -15.90
N TYR A 185 -3.62 8.35 -15.46
CA TYR A 185 -2.64 9.36 -15.83
C TYR A 185 -2.00 9.98 -14.59
N ARG A 186 -0.72 10.31 -14.66
CA ARG A 186 0.00 11.10 -13.66
C ARG A 186 0.44 12.42 -14.26
N ILE A 187 0.10 13.54 -13.64
CA ILE A 187 0.56 14.86 -14.05
C ILE A 187 2.09 14.90 -13.98
N ARG A 188 2.74 15.48 -14.99
CA ARG A 188 4.20 15.61 -15.03
C ARG A 188 4.71 16.59 -13.96
N GLU A 189 5.91 16.34 -13.47
CA GLU A 189 6.55 17.24 -12.49
C GLU A 189 6.67 18.66 -13.04
N GLY A 190 6.40 19.64 -12.19
CA GLY A 190 6.56 21.06 -12.52
C GLY A 190 5.45 21.66 -13.41
N VAL A 191 4.48 20.88 -13.86
CA VAL A 191 3.30 21.37 -14.59
C VAL A 191 2.53 22.36 -13.73
N ARG A 192 2.17 23.50 -14.33
CA ARG A 192 1.42 24.58 -13.69
C ARG A 192 0.01 24.69 -14.27
N ILE A 193 -0.85 25.43 -13.57
CA ILE A 193 -2.22 25.71 -14.00
C ILE A 193 -2.28 26.27 -15.43
N GLU A 194 -1.33 27.14 -15.79
CA GLU A 194 -1.30 27.75 -17.11
C GLU A 194 -0.93 26.76 -18.22
N ASP A 195 -0.08 25.76 -17.92
CA ASP A 195 0.21 24.67 -18.85
C ASP A 195 -1.06 23.83 -19.10
N ILE A 196 -1.85 23.57 -18.05
CA ILE A 196 -3.13 22.85 -18.15
C ILE A 196 -4.14 23.65 -18.97
N ARG A 197 -4.22 24.97 -18.79
CA ARG A 197 -5.12 25.84 -19.59
C ARG A 197 -4.77 25.87 -21.06
N ASN A 198 -3.48 25.79 -21.38
CA ASN A 198 -2.98 25.84 -22.75
C ASN A 198 -2.85 24.45 -23.41
N ALA A 199 -3.00 23.37 -22.64
CA ALA A 199 -2.98 22.00 -23.13
C ALA A 199 -4.15 21.75 -24.08
N LYS A 200 -3.89 21.05 -25.18
CA LYS A 200 -4.94 20.59 -26.10
C LYS A 200 -5.49 19.25 -25.64
N ASP A 201 -4.61 18.40 -25.13
CA ASP A 201 -4.92 17.07 -24.66
C ASP A 201 -4.25 16.78 -23.31
N LEU A 202 -4.81 15.83 -22.56
CA LEU A 202 -4.27 15.46 -21.25
C LEU A 202 -2.81 14.99 -21.33
N VAL A 203 -2.42 14.35 -22.44
CA VAL A 203 -1.03 13.87 -22.68
C VAL A 203 -0.02 15.01 -22.80
N ASP A 204 -0.47 16.24 -23.06
CA ASP A 204 0.37 17.44 -23.10
C ASP A 204 0.86 17.86 -21.70
N VAL A 205 0.22 17.37 -20.64
CA VAL A 205 0.54 17.71 -19.24
C VAL A 205 0.68 16.50 -18.32
N ALA A 206 0.29 15.31 -18.77
CA ALA A 206 0.33 14.09 -17.98
C ALA A 206 0.92 12.91 -18.76
N THR A 207 1.38 11.90 -18.03
CA THR A 207 1.91 10.63 -18.54
C THR A 207 0.87 9.54 -18.29
N ARG A 208 0.62 8.69 -19.29
CA ARG A 208 -0.23 7.51 -19.13
C ARG A 208 0.52 6.44 -18.34
N GLU A 209 -0.10 5.93 -17.29
CA GLU A 209 0.48 4.90 -16.41
C GLU A 209 -0.43 3.67 -16.37
N ARG A 210 0.14 2.47 -16.18
CA ARG A 210 -0.64 1.23 -15.92
C ARG A 210 -0.95 1.02 -14.44
N CYS A 211 -0.03 1.48 -13.61
CA CYS A 211 -0.09 1.36 -12.16
C CYS A 211 0.46 2.64 -11.56
N VAL A 212 -0.15 3.11 -10.48
CA VAL A 212 0.44 4.15 -9.60
C VAL A 212 0.36 3.69 -8.16
N VAL A 213 1.24 4.21 -7.31
CA VAL A 213 1.20 3.97 -5.87
C VAL A 213 0.67 5.24 -5.21
N LEU A 214 -0.50 5.16 -4.61
CA LEU A 214 -1.13 6.29 -3.94
C LEU A 214 -0.71 6.32 -2.48
N ASN A 215 -0.09 7.41 -2.08
CA ASN A 215 0.27 7.66 -0.69
C ASN A 215 -0.99 7.91 0.16
N HIS A 216 -1.03 7.35 1.36
CA HIS A 216 -2.15 7.51 2.28
C HIS A 216 -1.66 7.94 3.67
N ASP A 217 -2.21 9.05 4.16
CA ASP A 217 -2.02 9.47 5.55
C ASP A 217 -3.21 9.03 6.38
N ILE A 218 -2.92 8.46 7.55
CA ILE A 218 -3.94 8.07 8.52
C ILE A 218 -4.49 9.34 9.18
N GLY A 219 -5.78 9.58 8.98
CA GLY A 219 -6.52 10.63 9.69
C GLY A 219 -6.88 10.22 11.12
N VAL A 220 -7.29 11.20 11.93
CA VAL A 220 -7.66 10.98 13.35
C VAL A 220 -8.74 9.93 13.53
N ASP A 221 -9.73 9.90 12.62
CA ASP A 221 -10.83 8.93 12.71
C ASP A 221 -10.36 7.50 12.46
N LEU A 222 -9.59 7.28 11.39
CA LEU A 222 -9.02 5.98 11.06
C LEU A 222 -8.08 5.50 12.18
N TYR A 223 -7.23 6.37 12.73
CA TYR A 223 -6.41 6.04 13.90
C TYR A 223 -7.24 5.52 15.09
N ARG A 224 -8.34 6.20 15.43
CA ARG A 224 -9.23 5.80 16.53
C ARG A 224 -9.90 4.46 16.26
N HIS A 225 -10.37 4.25 15.02
CA HIS A 225 -10.92 2.97 14.61
C HIS A 225 -9.88 1.85 14.76
N ASN A 226 -8.66 2.07 14.25
CA ASN A 226 -7.59 1.10 14.32
C ASN A 226 -7.23 0.75 15.77
N ALA A 227 -7.09 1.77 16.62
CA ALA A 227 -6.80 1.59 18.04
C ALA A 227 -7.90 0.77 18.75
N LYS A 228 -9.17 1.00 18.42
CA LYS A 228 -10.31 0.23 18.97
C LYS A 228 -10.19 -1.26 18.61
N ILE A 229 -9.98 -1.58 17.33
CA ILE A 229 -9.87 -2.96 16.84
C ILE A 229 -8.63 -3.65 17.44
N LEU A 230 -7.46 -3.01 17.39
CA LEU A 230 -6.22 -3.57 17.92
C LEU A 230 -6.28 -3.78 19.44
N THR A 231 -6.97 -2.91 20.18
CA THR A 231 -7.21 -3.12 21.62
C THR A 231 -8.04 -4.37 21.88
N ALA A 232 -9.07 -4.62 21.06
CA ALA A 232 -9.88 -5.83 21.16
C ALA A 232 -9.07 -7.10 20.87
N VAL A 233 -8.24 -7.08 19.82
CA VAL A 233 -7.30 -8.17 19.48
C VAL A 233 -6.34 -8.44 20.63
N ARG A 234 -5.71 -7.38 21.18
CA ARG A 234 -4.80 -7.50 22.34
C ARG A 234 -5.47 -8.17 23.54
N ARG A 235 -6.71 -7.79 23.83
CA ARG A 235 -7.49 -8.38 24.93
C ARG A 235 -7.77 -9.87 24.68
N ARG A 236 -8.08 -10.25 23.43
CA ARG A 236 -8.37 -11.63 23.03
C ARG A 236 -7.13 -12.52 23.09
N VAL A 237 -6.01 -12.07 22.54
CA VAL A 237 -4.74 -12.84 22.49
C VAL A 237 -4.03 -12.87 23.86
N GLY A 238 -4.08 -11.74 24.58
CA GLY A 238 -3.49 -11.57 25.90
C GLY A 238 -2.00 -11.17 25.89
N ASP A 239 -1.66 -10.18 26.73
CA ASP A 239 -0.31 -9.60 26.83
C ASP A 239 0.80 -10.62 27.07
N LYS A 240 0.52 -11.69 27.84
CA LYS A 240 1.52 -12.74 28.12
C LYS A 240 1.95 -13.45 26.83
N ASN A 241 0.99 -13.78 25.96
CA ASN A 241 1.25 -14.48 24.71
C ASN A 241 1.92 -13.54 23.71
N LEU A 242 1.40 -12.32 23.60
CA LEU A 242 2.00 -11.27 22.76
C LEU A 242 3.46 -11.02 23.14
N LYS A 243 3.78 -10.80 24.41
CA LYS A 243 5.17 -10.58 24.87
C LYS A 243 6.08 -11.77 24.58
N LYS A 244 5.56 -13.00 24.64
CA LYS A 244 6.32 -14.22 24.36
C LYS A 244 6.66 -14.35 22.88
N ALA A 245 5.73 -13.98 21.99
CA ALA A 245 5.92 -14.04 20.54
C ALA A 245 6.57 -12.78 19.96
N LEU A 246 6.60 -11.69 20.74
CA LEU A 246 7.05 -10.38 20.29
C LEU A 246 8.47 -10.46 19.73
N SER A 247 8.54 -10.20 18.44
CA SER A 247 9.77 -9.94 17.72
C SER A 247 9.46 -8.65 17.00
N SER A 248 9.83 -7.50 17.55
CA SER A 248 9.60 -6.18 16.91
C SER A 248 10.79 -5.23 17.15
N PHE A 249 10.72 -4.02 16.60
CA PHE A 249 11.67 -2.93 16.85
C PHE A 249 11.58 -2.39 18.30
N THR A 250 10.57 -2.79 19.05
CA THR A 250 10.36 -2.44 20.46
C THR A 250 9.93 -3.67 21.26
N THR A 251 10.26 -3.70 22.55
CA THR A 251 9.75 -4.67 23.52
C THR A 251 8.52 -4.16 24.27
N ASP A 252 8.16 -2.88 24.09
CA ASP A 252 6.99 -2.25 24.68
C ASP A 252 5.75 -2.46 23.79
N LEU A 253 4.79 -3.24 24.29
CA LEU A 253 3.53 -3.52 23.59
C LEU A 253 2.67 -2.27 23.42
N ASP A 254 2.64 -1.36 24.40
CA ASP A 254 1.82 -0.15 24.29
C ASP A 254 2.37 0.73 23.15
N HIS A 255 3.70 0.85 23.09
CA HIS A 255 4.36 1.54 21.99
C HIS A 255 4.09 0.87 20.65
N LEU A 256 4.22 -0.45 20.55
CA LEU A 256 3.96 -1.19 19.31
C LEU A 256 2.53 -0.97 18.81
N PHE A 257 1.52 -1.17 19.66
CA PHE A 257 0.12 -1.06 19.28
C PHE A 257 -0.27 0.36 18.88
N ARG A 258 0.34 1.38 19.51
CA ARG A 258 0.18 2.76 19.07
C ARG A 258 0.76 2.99 17.67
N VAL A 259 1.97 2.47 17.39
CA VAL A 259 2.58 2.56 16.06
C VAL A 259 1.75 1.82 15.01
N LEU A 260 1.21 0.66 15.35
CA LEU A 260 0.34 -0.11 14.46
C LEU A 260 -0.91 0.68 14.05
N ALA A 261 -1.56 1.32 15.02
CA ALA A 261 -2.77 2.11 14.79
C ALA A 261 -2.50 3.37 13.94
N ASP A 262 -1.30 3.95 14.04
CA ASP A 262 -0.94 5.24 13.43
C ASP A 262 -0.22 5.12 12.08
N HIS A 263 0.44 3.98 11.81
CA HIS A 263 1.37 3.89 10.68
C HIS A 263 1.27 2.61 9.84
N LEU A 264 0.54 1.57 10.25
CA LEU A 264 0.61 0.25 9.56
C LEU A 264 -0.70 -0.18 8.90
N THR A 265 -1.62 0.77 8.62
CA THR A 265 -2.95 0.46 8.05
C THR A 265 -3.56 1.57 7.17
N PRO A 266 -3.39 1.56 5.83
CA PRO A 266 -2.18 1.31 5.04
C PRO A 266 -1.33 2.58 4.89
N ARG A 267 -0.04 2.42 4.58
CA ARG A 267 0.84 3.56 4.20
C ARG A 267 0.67 3.99 2.75
N ALA A 268 0.40 3.02 1.87
CA ALA A 268 0.17 3.26 0.46
C ALA A 268 -0.74 2.18 -0.13
N ILE A 269 -1.39 2.56 -1.24
CA ILE A 269 -2.37 1.75 -1.96
C ILE A 269 -1.97 1.67 -3.42
N ALA A 270 -1.98 0.46 -3.99
CA ALA A 270 -1.75 0.29 -5.42
C ALA A 270 -3.03 0.65 -6.19
N VAL A 271 -2.93 1.46 -7.23
CA VAL A 271 -4.03 1.71 -8.17
C VAL A 271 -3.62 1.13 -9.51
N ILE A 272 -4.40 0.18 -10.01
CA ILE A 272 -4.04 -0.66 -11.15
C ILE A 272 -5.15 -0.59 -12.21
N GLU A 273 -4.73 -0.29 -13.44
CA GLU A 273 -5.61 -0.38 -14.60
C GLU A 273 -5.82 -1.84 -15.00
N ILE A 274 -7.09 -2.24 -15.11
CA ILE A 274 -7.52 -3.51 -15.67
C ILE A 274 -7.91 -3.28 -17.13
N GLY A 275 -6.93 -3.53 -18.01
CA GLY A 275 -7.13 -3.55 -19.46
C GLY A 275 -7.32 -4.97 -20.01
N PRO A 276 -7.54 -5.13 -21.33
CA PRO A 276 -7.82 -6.43 -21.96
C PRO A 276 -6.75 -7.50 -21.72
N ASN A 277 -5.49 -7.09 -21.55
CA ASN A 277 -4.35 -7.99 -21.34
C ASN A 277 -3.93 -8.08 -19.87
N GLN A 278 -4.61 -7.39 -18.96
CA GLN A 278 -4.30 -7.35 -17.52
C GLN A 278 -2.84 -6.98 -17.18
N GLU A 279 -2.16 -6.22 -18.05
CA GLU A 279 -0.74 -5.83 -17.93
C GLU A 279 -0.39 -5.21 -16.56
N GLY A 280 -1.32 -4.45 -15.97
CA GLY A 280 -1.14 -3.86 -14.64
C GLY A 280 -1.06 -4.92 -13.53
N MET A 281 -1.91 -5.94 -13.59
CA MET A 281 -1.87 -7.06 -12.65
C MET A 281 -0.65 -7.96 -12.88
N ASP A 282 -0.28 -8.22 -14.14
CA ASP A 282 0.94 -8.97 -14.46
C ASP A 282 2.18 -8.28 -13.86
N ARG A 283 2.21 -6.94 -13.90
CA ARG A 283 3.28 -6.15 -13.29
C ARG A 283 3.30 -6.31 -11.77
N LEU A 284 2.14 -6.32 -11.11
CA LEU A 284 2.03 -6.56 -9.67
C LEU A 284 2.56 -7.95 -9.30
N PHE A 285 2.12 -9.01 -9.98
CA PHE A 285 2.57 -10.37 -9.68
C PHE A 285 4.06 -10.56 -9.95
N ARG A 286 4.59 -9.99 -11.03
CA ARG A 286 6.05 -9.96 -11.26
C ARG A 286 6.78 -9.28 -10.12
N TYR A 287 6.28 -8.14 -9.64
CA TYR A 287 6.88 -7.41 -8.53
C TYR A 287 6.85 -8.22 -7.21
N ILE A 288 5.72 -8.86 -6.90
CA ILE A 288 5.57 -9.74 -5.72
C ILE A 288 6.52 -10.93 -5.81
N ASN A 289 6.59 -11.59 -6.97
CA ASN A 289 7.48 -12.72 -7.18
C ASN A 289 8.95 -12.32 -7.08
N ASP A 290 9.34 -11.18 -7.65
CA ASP A 290 10.70 -10.62 -7.52
C ASP A 290 11.06 -10.30 -6.05
N ILE A 291 10.09 -10.05 -5.17
CA ILE A 291 10.34 -9.84 -3.74
C ILE A 291 10.53 -11.14 -2.99
N VAL A 292 9.72 -12.14 -3.31
CA VAL A 292 9.72 -13.44 -2.62
C VAL A 292 10.87 -14.33 -3.10
N ASP A 293 11.19 -14.26 -4.39
CA ASP A 293 12.24 -15.01 -5.06
C ASP A 293 12.99 -14.10 -6.05
N PRO A 294 13.84 -13.19 -5.55
CA PRO A 294 14.52 -12.24 -6.41
C PRO A 294 15.49 -12.96 -7.35
N PRO A 295 15.47 -12.67 -8.67
CA PRO A 295 16.49 -13.19 -9.57
C PRO A 295 17.89 -12.65 -9.21
N ASP A 296 18.94 -13.35 -9.60
CA ASP A 296 20.34 -13.00 -9.26
C ASP A 296 20.72 -11.57 -9.62
N GLU A 297 20.23 -11.07 -10.77
CA GLU A 297 20.44 -9.68 -11.19
C GLU A 297 19.87 -8.68 -10.18
N LEU A 298 18.64 -8.94 -9.70
CA LEU A 298 17.99 -8.09 -8.72
C LEU A 298 18.68 -8.17 -7.35
N LEU A 299 19.17 -9.35 -6.95
CA LEU A 299 19.98 -9.49 -5.73
C LEU A 299 21.24 -8.61 -5.81
N ALA A 300 21.95 -8.64 -6.94
CA ALA A 300 23.12 -7.79 -7.16
C ALA A 300 22.78 -6.29 -7.12
N GLU A 301 21.64 -5.87 -7.69
CA GLU A 301 21.16 -4.49 -7.60
C GLU A 301 20.87 -4.06 -6.15
N ILE A 302 20.23 -4.94 -5.36
CA ILE A 302 19.92 -4.71 -3.94
C ILE A 302 21.21 -4.56 -3.12
N GLU A 303 22.17 -5.47 -3.30
CA GLU A 303 23.46 -5.44 -2.62
C GLU A 303 24.23 -4.15 -2.94
N GLU A 304 24.23 -3.74 -4.21
CA GLU A 304 24.89 -2.50 -4.64
C GLU A 304 24.27 -1.26 -4.00
N ARG A 305 22.93 -1.20 -3.92
CA ARG A 305 22.23 -0.10 -3.24
C ARG A 305 22.51 -0.08 -1.76
N GLN A 306 22.51 -1.25 -1.11
CA GLN A 306 22.82 -1.36 0.32
C GLN A 306 24.25 -0.87 0.60
N ARG A 307 25.23 -1.28 -0.20
CA ARG A 307 26.62 -0.81 -0.08
C ARG A 307 26.72 0.71 -0.20
N LYS A 308 26.09 1.31 -1.22
CA LYS A 308 26.07 2.78 -1.40
C LYS A 308 25.43 3.50 -0.21
N PHE A 309 24.35 2.94 0.33
CA PHE A 309 23.68 3.50 1.50
C PHE A 309 24.59 3.46 2.74
N GLU A 310 25.26 2.34 2.99
CA GLU A 310 26.20 2.20 4.10
C GLU A 310 27.40 3.15 3.99
N GLU A 311 27.95 3.32 2.79
CA GLU A 311 29.03 4.29 2.51
C GLU A 311 28.58 5.73 2.80
N MET A 312 27.37 6.10 2.36
CA MET A 312 26.78 7.42 2.62
C MET A 312 26.62 7.66 4.13
N VAL A 313 26.04 6.70 4.87
CA VAL A 313 25.86 6.79 6.32
C VAL A 313 27.20 6.90 7.05
N ALA A 314 28.20 6.11 6.65
CA ALA A 314 29.55 6.18 7.19
C ALA A 314 30.20 7.55 6.93
N GLY A 315 30.00 8.12 5.74
CA GLY A 315 30.42 9.47 5.38
C GLY A 315 29.80 10.54 6.29
N MET A 316 28.48 10.49 6.50
CA MET A 316 27.77 11.42 7.38
C MET A 316 28.26 11.33 8.83
N ARG A 317 28.46 10.11 9.35
CA ARG A 317 29.02 9.91 10.71
C ARG A 317 30.41 10.52 10.85
N LYS A 318 31.27 10.41 9.84
CA LYS A 318 32.62 11.04 9.82
C LYS A 318 32.52 12.57 9.83
N ILE A 319 31.59 13.15 9.08
CA ILE A 319 31.35 14.62 9.06
C ILE A 319 30.87 15.11 10.43
N ASN A 320 29.90 14.43 11.03
CA ASN A 320 29.38 14.80 12.36
C ASN A 320 30.45 14.69 13.46
N ARG A 321 31.32 13.67 13.40
CA ARG A 321 32.44 13.51 14.33
C ARG A 321 33.47 14.65 14.18
N LYS A 322 33.76 15.10 12.95
CA LYS A 322 34.64 16.26 12.68
C LYS A 322 34.03 17.58 13.15
N ARG A 323 32.72 17.79 12.96
CA ARG A 323 32.00 18.97 13.47
C ARG A 323 32.04 19.05 15.00
N ASN A 324 31.76 17.95 15.70
CA ASN A 324 31.78 17.93 17.17
C ASN A 324 33.19 18.14 17.75
N THR A 325 34.25 17.67 17.09
CA THR A 325 35.64 17.94 17.51
C THR A 325 36.12 19.36 17.19
N SER A 326 35.51 20.04 16.22
CA SER A 326 35.81 21.45 15.91
C SER A 326 35.11 22.43 16.86
N LEU A 327 33.92 22.08 17.36
CA LEU A 327 33.15 22.87 18.32
C LEU A 327 33.78 22.81 19.73
N THR A 328 34.27 21.64 20.16
CA THR A 328 34.99 21.50 21.44
C THR A 328 36.33 22.23 21.45
N LYS A 329 37.00 22.39 20.29
CA LYS A 329 38.24 23.18 20.20
C LYS A 329 38.02 24.69 20.22
N ARG A 330 36.87 25.20 19.74
CA ARG A 330 36.52 26.64 19.83
C ARG A 330 36.02 27.03 21.22
N GLY A 331 35.30 26.15 21.92
CA GLY A 331 34.89 26.39 23.32
C GLY A 331 36.04 26.36 24.34
N ALA A 332 37.20 25.80 23.97
CA ALA A 332 38.39 25.76 24.82
C ALA A 332 39.39 26.90 24.56
N SER A 333 39.18 27.70 23.51
CA SER A 333 39.99 28.90 23.22
C SER A 333 39.39 30.20 23.78
N ASP A 334 38.15 30.13 24.27
CA ASP A 334 37.39 31.28 24.79
C ASP A 334 37.17 31.19 26.33
N ALA A 335 37.99 30.40 27.04
CA ALA A 335 37.98 30.24 28.50
C ALA A 335 39.32 30.64 29.12
#